data_AF-A0A9P0JAT1-F1
#
_entry.id   AF-A0A9P0JAT1-F1
#
_cell.length_a   1.000
_cell.length_b   1.000
_cell.length_c   1.000
_cell.angle_alpha   90.00
_cell.angle_beta   90.00
_cell.angle_gamma   90.00
#
_symmetry.space_group_name_H-M   'P 1'
#
loop_
_entity.id
_entity.type
_entity.pdbx_description
1 polymer ?
#
loop_
_entity_poly.entity_id
_entity_poly.type
_entity_poly.pdbx_seq_one_letter_code
_entity_poly.pdbx_strand_id
1 'polypeptide(L)'
;MKLLILMTNAILISLSNSQNCGRVKVGTSFAVGGEYTTKGQFPWLAPLFFKKNDKFFCGSTIISKQYLLSASHCFKNKGDRVAMKPDNVYSLLGIYDLSRIDESGVIRAQVSSIKIHSDWNTQIETYDADIAILRLTNEITFTNYIQPACLPPSNMNAFEIDGTVVGYGLSDETFGDHEMRPKFVEISSITQEDCLIGRDVIARISSKRMFCAGTVGKNPCKGDSGGGFHVKLGQSYYVVGIISAAIHGECKLNEFVLFTNVPKFVSWITRETDIDNTGETIDLVLESLKCKFYYNSNDDRYECLSEKSFKSLVPNVKISSIEGSFTDGNTYSDVDTINIIQGKTTYVPDFTAANRKFPNFRKLYIVLSELKYIERTKLAKMPQLRVLNFYGNEIEHLDEDVFNDLRNLETIAFVKNKIKILPQKLLWNLINLKEIWSYENPIEAIPIRFFKNNKKLIKAWMGYSKINRIDVNFKALPNLNLLDLRQNECINEQGCSTCSLSIEDMQDKIDKQCYVDKNYDTAVHLDIRQSTH
;
A
#
# COMPACT_ATOMS: atom_id res chain seq x y z
N MET A 1 56.63 8.02 -4.78
CA MET A 1 55.37 8.45 -5.44
C MET A 1 54.78 7.22 -6.14
N LYS A 2 53.64 6.71 -5.62
CA LYS A 2 52.67 5.69 -6.10
C LYS A 2 53.17 4.49 -6.95
N LEU A 3 53.19 3.27 -6.41
CA LEU A 3 52.10 2.26 -6.27
C LEU A 3 51.74 1.55 -7.59
N LEU A 4 51.98 0.23 -7.68
CA LEU A 4 50.96 -0.82 -7.85
C LEU A 4 51.63 -2.21 -7.95
N ILE A 5 51.54 -3.00 -6.89
CA ILE A 5 51.77 -4.45 -6.89
C ILE A 5 50.38 -5.10 -7.00
N LEU A 6 50.12 -5.80 -8.10
CA LEU A 6 48.95 -6.65 -8.28
C LEU A 6 49.19 -7.97 -7.53
N MET A 7 48.67 -8.08 -6.31
CA MET A 7 48.46 -9.36 -5.63
C MET A 7 47.05 -9.85 -5.96
N THR A 8 46.97 -10.91 -6.76
CA THR A 8 45.73 -11.67 -7.00
C THR A 8 45.40 -12.46 -5.73
N ASN A 9 44.55 -11.93 -4.87
CA ASN A 9 43.86 -12.71 -3.85
C ASN A 9 42.62 -13.33 -4.48
N ALA A 10 42.69 -14.63 -4.77
CA ALA A 10 41.51 -15.44 -5.02
C ALA A 10 40.69 -15.49 -3.73
N ILE A 11 39.62 -14.69 -3.66
CA ILE A 11 38.58 -14.84 -2.65
C ILE A 11 37.84 -16.13 -3.02
N LEU A 12 38.08 -17.20 -2.27
CA LEU A 12 37.16 -18.32 -2.16
C LEU A 12 35.84 -17.77 -1.60
N ILE A 13 34.93 -17.39 -2.48
CA ILE A 13 33.53 -17.14 -2.13
C ILE A 13 32.99 -18.52 -1.74
N SER A 14 32.88 -18.77 -0.44
CA SER A 14 32.02 -19.84 0.05
C SER A 14 30.62 -19.54 -0.45
N LEU A 15 30.10 -20.38 -1.35
CA LEU A 15 28.69 -20.37 -1.74
C LEU A 15 27.85 -20.46 -0.47
N SER A 16 27.28 -19.33 -0.03
CA SER A 16 26.31 -19.33 1.05
C SER A 16 25.12 -20.17 0.58
N ASN A 17 24.79 -21.20 1.35
CA ASN A 17 23.61 -22.05 1.13
C ASN A 17 22.37 -21.15 1.31
N SER A 18 21.87 -20.53 0.23
CA SER A 18 20.58 -19.84 0.27
C SER A 18 19.50 -20.88 0.54
N GLN A 19 19.05 -20.96 1.79
CA GLN A 19 18.03 -21.90 2.20
C GLN A 19 16.69 -21.51 1.56
N ASN A 20 16.16 -22.36 0.67
CA ASN A 20 14.82 -22.18 0.12
C ASN A 20 13.77 -22.28 1.26
N CYS A 21 13.32 -21.14 1.79
CA CYS A 21 12.39 -21.03 2.90
C CYS A 21 10.98 -20.59 2.46
N GLY A 22 10.01 -20.69 3.36
CA GLY A 22 8.66 -20.14 3.20
C GLY A 22 7.82 -20.79 2.10
N ARG A 23 8.25 -21.93 1.53
CA ARG A 23 7.56 -22.59 0.42
C ARG A 23 6.75 -23.80 0.90
N VAL A 24 5.48 -23.82 0.50
CA VAL A 24 4.60 -24.99 0.66
C VAL A 24 4.88 -25.97 -0.49
N LYS A 25 5.07 -27.25 -0.20
CA LYS A 25 5.41 -28.29 -1.18
C LYS A 25 4.23 -29.20 -1.56
N VAL A 26 3.16 -29.19 -0.77
CA VAL A 26 1.93 -29.96 -1.02
C VAL A 26 0.89 -29.04 -1.65
N GLY A 27 0.24 -29.47 -2.73
CA GLY A 27 -0.89 -28.74 -3.31
C GLY A 27 -2.04 -28.68 -2.31
N THR A 28 -2.49 -27.47 -1.96
CA THR A 28 -3.59 -27.28 -1.00
C THR A 28 -4.92 -27.58 -1.68
N SER A 29 -5.59 -28.66 -1.29
CA SER A 29 -7.03 -28.81 -1.52
C SER A 29 -7.74 -27.75 -0.68
N PHE A 30 -8.61 -26.93 -1.29
CA PHE A 30 -9.37 -25.92 -0.56
C PHE A 30 -10.26 -26.61 0.49
N ALA A 31 -10.01 -26.35 1.78
CA ALA A 31 -10.96 -26.71 2.82
C ALA A 31 -12.17 -25.76 2.68
N VAL A 32 -13.31 -26.30 2.25
CA VAL A 32 -14.59 -25.60 2.23
C VAL A 32 -14.93 -25.22 3.68
N GLY A 33 -14.88 -23.92 4.01
CA GLY A 33 -15.22 -23.39 5.35
C GLY A 33 -14.07 -22.73 6.13
N GLY A 34 -12.81 -22.90 5.73
CA GLY A 34 -11.71 -21.99 6.10
C GLY A 34 -11.13 -22.01 7.53
N GLU A 35 -11.52 -22.93 8.42
CA GLU A 35 -10.99 -22.97 9.81
C GLU A 35 -9.92 -24.05 10.05
N TYR A 36 -10.05 -25.21 9.42
CA TYR A 36 -9.09 -26.31 9.55
C TYR A 36 -7.98 -26.24 8.50
N THR A 37 -6.75 -26.51 8.92
CA THR A 37 -5.62 -26.66 7.98
C THR A 37 -5.67 -28.01 7.28
N THR A 38 -4.98 -28.13 6.13
CA THR A 38 -4.65 -29.42 5.51
C THR A 38 -3.22 -29.84 5.87
N LYS A 39 -2.94 -31.15 5.90
CA LYS A 39 -1.59 -31.66 6.21
C LYS A 39 -0.56 -31.09 5.24
N GLY A 40 0.47 -30.43 5.80
CA GLY A 40 1.55 -29.80 5.01
C GLY A 40 1.24 -28.39 4.50
N GLN A 41 0.09 -27.80 4.84
CA GLN A 41 -0.23 -26.40 4.46
C GLN A 41 0.68 -25.38 5.17
N PHE A 42 1.08 -25.68 6.40
CA PHE A 42 2.00 -24.87 7.20
C PHE A 42 3.17 -25.74 7.70
N PRO A 43 4.10 -26.13 6.81
CA PRO A 43 5.14 -27.13 7.09
C PRO A 43 6.22 -26.65 8.08
N TRP A 44 6.17 -25.39 8.49
CA TRP A 44 7.03 -24.78 9.51
C TRP A 44 6.42 -24.77 10.91
N LEU A 45 5.17 -25.25 11.07
CA LEU A 45 4.55 -25.37 12.39
C LEU A 45 5.25 -26.44 13.22
N ALA A 46 5.77 -26.07 14.39
CA ALA A 46 6.53 -26.95 15.26
C ALA A 46 5.99 -26.89 16.71
N PRO A 47 5.07 -27.78 17.10
CA PRO A 47 4.56 -27.84 18.47
C PRO A 47 5.65 -28.29 19.45
N LEU A 48 5.62 -27.73 20.66
CA LEU A 48 6.56 -28.02 21.75
C LEU A 48 5.88 -28.81 22.86
N PHE A 49 6.61 -29.81 23.36
CA PHE A 49 6.11 -30.77 24.34
C PHE A 49 7.03 -30.86 25.55
N PHE A 50 6.43 -30.98 26.73
CA PHE A 50 7.14 -31.36 27.94
C PHE A 50 7.57 -32.83 27.83
N LYS A 51 8.85 -33.11 27.99
CA LYS A 51 9.38 -34.49 27.93
C LYS A 51 8.86 -35.39 29.06
N LYS A 52 8.52 -34.82 30.21
CA LYS A 52 8.08 -35.55 31.40
C LYS A 52 6.74 -36.28 31.21
N ASN A 53 5.82 -35.68 30.47
CA ASN A 53 4.43 -36.15 30.37
C ASN A 53 3.83 -35.99 28.96
N ASP A 54 4.67 -35.75 27.95
CA ASP A 54 4.28 -35.56 26.55
C ASP A 54 3.13 -34.56 26.36
N LYS A 55 3.06 -33.54 27.23
CA LYS A 55 2.03 -32.51 27.16
C LYS A 55 2.47 -31.36 26.27
N PHE A 56 1.66 -31.07 25.25
CA PHE A 56 1.78 -29.85 24.43
C PHE A 56 1.63 -28.60 25.30
N PHE A 57 2.51 -27.61 25.13
CA PHE A 57 2.48 -26.40 25.95
C PHE A 57 2.70 -25.08 25.21
N CYS A 58 3.41 -25.08 24.07
CA CYS A 58 3.61 -23.90 23.24
C CYS A 58 3.81 -24.30 21.77
N GLY A 59 3.56 -23.37 20.86
CA GLY A 59 4.01 -23.42 19.48
C GLY A 59 5.45 -22.94 19.31
N SER A 60 6.00 -23.25 18.13
CA SER A 60 7.23 -22.67 17.60
C SER A 60 7.21 -22.73 16.08
N THR A 61 8.15 -22.05 15.44
CA THR A 61 8.29 -21.98 13.98
C THR A 61 9.65 -22.53 13.57
N ILE A 62 9.68 -23.44 12.61
CA ILE A 62 10.94 -23.89 12.00
C ILE A 62 11.52 -22.73 11.18
N ILE A 63 12.74 -22.30 11.50
CA ILE A 63 13.43 -21.21 10.77
C ILE A 63 14.68 -21.69 10.01
N SER A 64 15.17 -22.90 10.30
CA SER A 64 16.25 -23.53 9.53
C SER A 64 16.32 -25.05 9.77
N LYS A 65 17.40 -25.71 9.34
CA LYS A 65 17.66 -27.13 9.60
C LYS A 65 18.01 -27.43 11.05
N GLN A 66 18.36 -26.44 11.87
CA GLN A 66 18.78 -26.71 13.26
C GLN A 66 18.11 -25.79 14.29
N TYR A 67 17.31 -24.83 13.84
CA TYR A 67 16.76 -23.79 14.73
C TYR A 67 15.25 -23.68 14.63
N LEU A 68 14.61 -23.59 15.79
CA LEU A 68 13.20 -23.21 15.97
C LEU A 68 13.13 -21.84 16.65
N LEU A 69 12.11 -21.06 16.29
CA LEU A 69 11.80 -19.76 16.87
C LEU A 69 10.53 -19.86 17.72
N SER A 70 10.57 -19.36 18.96
CA SER A 70 9.43 -19.37 19.89
C SER A 70 9.47 -18.17 20.84
N ALA A 71 8.59 -18.12 21.83
CA ALA A 71 8.53 -17.06 22.84
C ALA A 71 9.39 -17.39 24.07
N SER A 72 9.93 -16.38 24.74
CA SER A 72 10.70 -16.54 25.98
C SER A 72 9.84 -17.06 27.13
N HIS A 73 8.60 -16.61 27.25
CA HIS A 73 7.69 -16.98 28.34
C HIS A 73 7.37 -18.48 28.36
N CYS A 74 7.50 -19.18 27.23
CA CYS A 74 7.35 -20.63 27.14
C CYS A 74 8.43 -21.39 27.93
N PHE A 75 9.61 -20.79 28.14
CA PHE A 75 10.73 -21.41 28.83
C PHE A 75 11.09 -20.76 30.16
N LYS A 76 10.66 -19.51 30.37
CA LYS A 76 10.85 -18.80 31.64
C LYS A 76 9.70 -17.82 31.82
N ASN A 77 8.66 -18.25 32.52
CA ASN A 77 7.44 -17.46 32.68
C ASN A 77 7.66 -16.30 33.67
N LYS A 78 6.72 -15.35 33.73
CA LYS A 78 6.72 -14.29 34.74
C LYS A 78 6.69 -14.91 36.15
N GLY A 79 7.54 -14.40 37.05
CA GLY A 79 7.73 -14.97 38.39
C GLY A 79 8.71 -16.15 38.47
N ASP A 80 9.07 -16.80 37.36
CA ASP A 80 10.07 -17.87 37.38
C ASP A 80 11.47 -17.32 37.67
N ARG A 81 12.15 -17.96 38.62
CA ARG A 81 13.56 -17.66 38.96
C ARG A 81 14.53 -18.35 38.00
N VAL A 82 14.18 -19.53 37.51
CA VAL A 82 15.06 -20.39 36.70
C VAL A 82 14.36 -20.75 35.39
N ALA A 83 15.10 -20.70 34.29
CA ALA A 83 14.59 -21.12 32.99
C ALA A 83 14.53 -22.65 32.86
N MET A 84 13.61 -23.13 32.03
CA MET A 84 13.47 -24.53 31.67
C MET A 84 14.75 -25.06 31.03
N LYS A 85 15.18 -26.26 31.44
CA LYS A 85 16.36 -26.92 30.87
C LYS A 85 16.03 -27.52 29.48
N PRO A 86 16.96 -27.49 28.51
CA PRO A 86 16.76 -28.08 27.18
C PRO A 86 16.26 -29.53 27.21
N ASP A 87 16.81 -30.36 28.11
CA ASP A 87 16.44 -31.78 28.25
C ASP A 87 14.98 -32.03 28.61
N ASN A 88 14.24 -31.00 29.06
CA ASN A 88 12.82 -31.11 29.40
C ASN A 88 11.88 -30.84 28.23
N VAL A 89 12.41 -30.49 27.04
CA VAL A 89 11.62 -30.06 25.87
C VAL A 89 11.99 -30.89 24.64
N TYR A 90 10.98 -31.21 23.84
CA TYR A 90 11.17 -31.71 22.48
C TYR A 90 10.07 -31.16 21.55
N SER A 91 10.27 -31.30 20.24
CA SER A 91 9.27 -30.94 19.23
C SER A 91 8.93 -32.13 18.33
N LEU A 92 7.67 -32.21 17.88
CA LEU A 92 7.21 -33.16 16.87
C LEU A 92 7.04 -32.40 15.55
N LEU A 93 7.98 -32.57 14.62
CA LEU A 93 7.98 -31.83 13.36
C LEU A 93 7.21 -32.59 12.28
N GLY A 94 6.40 -31.88 11.50
CA GLY A 94 5.58 -32.46 10.43
C GLY A 94 4.33 -33.20 10.90
N ILE A 95 4.03 -33.15 12.20
CA ILE A 95 2.80 -33.69 12.77
C ILE A 95 1.60 -32.85 12.34
N TYR A 96 0.47 -33.50 12.05
CA TYR A 96 -0.78 -32.85 11.67
C TYR A 96 -1.88 -33.07 12.72
N ASP A 97 -1.87 -34.17 13.46
CA ASP A 97 -2.87 -34.43 14.49
C ASP A 97 -2.17 -34.82 15.81
N LEU A 98 -2.27 -33.98 16.84
CA LEU A 98 -1.59 -34.25 18.11
C LEU A 98 -2.18 -35.45 18.86
N SER A 99 -3.36 -35.94 18.46
CA SER A 99 -3.92 -37.20 18.99
C SER A 99 -3.23 -38.45 18.43
N ARG A 100 -2.44 -38.31 17.35
CA ARG A 100 -1.76 -39.40 16.62
C ARG A 100 -0.26 -39.15 16.54
N ILE A 101 0.41 -39.22 17.68
CA ILE A 101 1.86 -38.93 17.79
C ILE A 101 2.76 -39.90 17.00
N ASP A 102 2.23 -41.04 16.57
CA ASP A 102 2.89 -42.07 15.75
C ASP A 102 2.66 -41.88 14.23
N GLU A 103 2.12 -40.72 13.83
CA GLU A 103 1.90 -40.36 12.44
C GLU A 103 3.17 -40.51 11.57
N SER A 104 3.02 -41.17 10.41
CA SER A 104 4.14 -41.41 9.49
C SER A 104 4.75 -40.10 8.97
N GLY A 105 6.09 -40.03 9.00
CA GLY A 105 6.86 -38.87 8.56
C GLY A 105 7.11 -37.81 9.64
N VAL A 106 6.59 -38.00 10.86
CA VAL A 106 6.86 -37.12 12.01
C VAL A 106 8.27 -37.34 12.54
N ILE A 107 8.99 -36.25 12.82
CA ILE A 107 10.33 -36.29 13.43
C ILE A 107 10.24 -35.79 14.88
N ARG A 108 10.63 -36.65 15.83
CA ARG A 108 10.80 -36.25 17.24
C ARG A 108 12.17 -35.57 17.44
N ALA A 109 12.20 -34.26 17.38
CA ALA A 109 13.41 -33.45 17.49
C ALA A 109 13.72 -33.10 18.96
N GLN A 110 14.92 -33.49 19.43
CA GLN A 110 15.43 -33.12 20.75
C GLN A 110 16.04 -31.71 20.71
N VAL A 111 15.98 -31.01 21.84
CA VAL A 111 16.52 -29.65 22.00
C VAL A 111 17.84 -29.71 22.78
N SER A 112 18.91 -29.18 22.20
CA SER A 112 20.24 -29.12 22.83
C SER A 112 20.51 -27.81 23.56
N SER A 113 19.86 -26.72 23.13
CA SER A 113 20.00 -25.40 23.76
C SER A 113 18.73 -24.58 23.62
N ILE A 114 18.45 -23.77 24.65
CA ILE A 114 17.38 -22.77 24.67
C ILE A 114 18.03 -21.42 24.94
N LYS A 115 18.02 -20.53 23.95
CA LYS A 115 18.53 -19.17 24.06
C LYS A 115 17.37 -18.19 24.23
N ILE A 116 17.17 -17.75 25.47
CA ILE A 116 16.23 -16.68 25.82
C ILE A 116 16.89 -15.32 25.55
N HIS A 117 16.15 -14.36 24.98
CA HIS A 117 16.66 -13.02 24.77
C HIS A 117 17.05 -12.36 26.11
N SER A 118 18.19 -11.65 26.16
CA SER A 118 18.73 -11.06 27.39
C SER A 118 17.79 -10.06 28.05
N ASP A 119 17.05 -9.32 27.22
CA ASP A 119 16.12 -8.28 27.68
C ASP A 119 14.79 -8.85 28.19
N TRP A 120 14.52 -10.15 28.05
CA TRP A 120 13.34 -10.77 28.63
C TRP A 120 13.42 -10.75 30.15
N ASN A 121 12.64 -9.87 30.76
CA ASN A 121 12.66 -9.65 32.20
C ASN A 121 11.40 -10.21 32.88
N THR A 122 11.57 -11.23 33.72
CA THR A 122 10.45 -11.89 34.42
C THR A 122 9.94 -11.15 35.65
N GLN A 123 10.60 -10.05 36.05
CA GLN A 123 10.31 -9.27 37.26
C GLN A 123 9.47 -8.02 36.99
N ILE A 124 9.24 -7.67 35.73
CA ILE A 124 8.44 -6.52 35.33
C ILE A 124 7.25 -6.97 34.47
N GLU A 125 6.24 -6.11 34.34
CA GLU A 125 4.97 -6.47 33.70
C GLU A 125 5.02 -6.50 32.16
N THR A 126 5.97 -5.79 31.54
CA THR A 126 6.10 -5.74 30.08
C THR A 126 6.52 -7.09 29.48
N TYR A 127 5.98 -7.42 28.31
CA TYR A 127 6.35 -8.60 27.52
C TYR A 127 7.39 -8.27 26.44
N ASP A 128 8.15 -7.20 26.64
CA ASP A 128 9.24 -6.83 25.74
C ASP A 128 10.28 -7.96 25.60
N ALA A 129 10.79 -8.12 24.38
CA ALA A 129 11.75 -9.17 24.02
C ALA A 129 11.32 -10.61 24.38
N ASP A 130 10.03 -10.90 24.28
CA ASP A 130 9.48 -12.24 24.39
C ASP A 130 9.79 -13.10 23.15
N ILE A 131 11.06 -13.50 23.02
CA ILE A 131 11.60 -14.28 21.90
C ILE A 131 12.73 -15.21 22.37
N ALA A 132 12.67 -16.47 21.94
CA ALA A 132 13.65 -17.49 22.23
C ALA A 132 13.99 -18.33 20.98
N ILE A 133 15.24 -18.78 20.91
CA ILE A 133 15.74 -19.67 19.87
C ILE A 133 16.04 -21.03 20.51
N LEU A 134 15.52 -22.09 19.90
CA LEU A 134 15.84 -23.46 20.29
C LEU A 134 16.78 -24.04 19.25
N ARG A 135 17.92 -24.57 19.70
CA ARG A 135 18.82 -25.36 18.86
C ARG A 135 18.45 -26.82 18.99
N LEU A 136 18.21 -27.49 17.87
CA LEU A 136 17.95 -28.92 17.82
C LEU A 136 19.27 -29.69 17.97
N THR A 137 19.22 -30.86 18.60
CA THR A 137 20.40 -31.73 18.76
C THR A 137 20.93 -32.20 17.42
N ASN A 138 20.03 -32.58 16.50
CA ASN A 138 20.37 -33.06 15.16
C ASN A 138 19.76 -32.12 14.12
N GLU A 139 20.43 -31.98 12.97
CA GLU A 139 19.83 -31.29 11.83
C GLU A 139 18.61 -32.06 11.29
N ILE A 140 17.57 -31.31 10.92
CA ILE A 140 16.34 -31.86 10.34
C ILE A 140 16.48 -31.98 8.83
N THR A 141 15.96 -33.09 8.30
CA THR A 141 15.81 -33.27 6.85
C THR A 141 14.49 -32.67 6.43
N PHE A 142 14.51 -31.77 5.44
CA PHE A 142 13.28 -31.19 4.91
C PHE A 142 12.50 -32.19 4.06
N THR A 143 11.19 -32.19 4.25
CA THR A 143 10.23 -33.05 3.56
C THR A 143 9.08 -32.19 3.03
N ASN A 144 8.09 -32.79 2.38
CA ASN A 144 6.90 -32.04 1.97
C ASN A 144 6.11 -31.45 3.15
N TYR A 145 6.29 -32.00 4.36
CA TYR A 145 5.58 -31.62 5.57
C TYR A 145 6.46 -30.89 6.60
N ILE A 146 7.76 -30.79 6.33
CA ILE A 146 8.76 -30.14 7.18
C ILE A 146 9.59 -29.20 6.33
N GLN A 147 9.34 -27.90 6.44
CA GLN A 147 10.05 -26.84 5.73
C GLN A 147 10.21 -25.63 6.66
N PRO A 148 11.23 -24.79 6.49
CA PRO A 148 11.39 -23.58 7.31
C PRO A 148 10.50 -22.44 6.77
N ALA A 149 10.01 -21.57 7.66
CA ALA A 149 9.53 -20.24 7.30
C ALA A 149 10.72 -19.31 7.05
N CYS A 150 10.53 -18.28 6.24
CA CYS A 150 11.57 -17.26 6.04
C CYS A 150 11.64 -16.30 7.23
N LEU A 151 12.84 -15.84 7.57
CA LEU A 151 13.01 -14.67 8.44
C LEU A 151 12.71 -13.39 7.65
N PRO A 152 12.00 -12.42 8.24
CA PRO A 152 11.76 -11.15 7.58
C PRO A 152 13.05 -10.29 7.53
N PRO A 153 13.07 -9.26 6.71
CA PRO A 153 14.05 -8.18 6.77
C PRO A 153 13.93 -7.42 8.08
N SER A 154 15.06 -6.89 8.55
CA SER A 154 15.10 -6.08 9.77
C SER A 154 14.35 -4.73 9.65
N ASN A 155 14.18 -4.22 8.43
CA ASN A 155 13.46 -2.98 8.13
C ASN A 155 11.97 -3.18 7.77
N MET A 156 11.47 -4.42 7.76
CA MET A 156 10.07 -4.70 7.43
C MET A 156 9.13 -4.05 8.45
N ASN A 157 8.08 -3.39 7.96
CA ASN A 157 7.00 -2.90 8.81
C ASN A 157 6.07 -4.05 9.21
N ALA A 158 5.91 -4.29 10.51
CA ALA A 158 5.01 -5.31 11.04
C ALA A 158 3.59 -4.79 11.33
N PHE A 159 3.38 -3.47 11.23
CA PHE A 159 2.08 -2.85 11.45
C PHE A 159 1.26 -2.81 10.17
N GLU A 160 -0.05 -2.92 10.33
CA GLU A 160 -1.02 -2.71 9.25
C GLU A 160 -0.94 -3.71 8.10
N ILE A 161 -0.57 -4.95 8.41
CA ILE A 161 -0.44 -6.03 7.44
C ILE A 161 -1.37 -7.19 7.81
N ASP A 162 -1.97 -7.80 6.79
CA ASP A 162 -2.72 -9.05 6.96
C ASP A 162 -1.75 -10.21 7.10
N GLY A 163 -2.00 -11.08 8.07
CA GLY A 163 -1.19 -12.27 8.30
C GLY A 163 -2.03 -13.46 8.72
N THR A 164 -1.41 -14.63 8.63
CA THR A 164 -1.99 -15.90 9.03
C THR A 164 -1.33 -16.39 10.31
N VAL A 165 -2.15 -16.63 11.32
CA VAL A 165 -1.75 -17.34 12.52
C VAL A 165 -2.22 -18.79 12.41
N VAL A 166 -1.36 -19.72 12.77
CA VAL A 166 -1.65 -21.16 12.75
C VAL A 166 -1.19 -21.77 14.06
N GLY A 167 -1.99 -22.67 14.61
CA GLY A 167 -1.66 -23.36 15.85
C GLY A 167 -2.67 -24.42 16.24
N TYR A 168 -2.43 -25.04 17.39
CA TYR A 168 -3.20 -26.17 17.94
C TYR A 168 -4.11 -25.74 19.09
N GLY A 169 -4.43 -24.44 19.17
CA GLY A 169 -5.14 -23.78 20.26
C GLY A 169 -6.16 -24.64 21.00
N LEU A 170 -6.03 -24.67 22.32
CA LEU A 170 -6.92 -25.32 23.26
C LEU A 170 -8.06 -24.33 23.59
N SER A 171 -9.14 -24.37 22.81
CA SER A 171 -10.42 -23.73 23.20
C SER A 171 -11.18 -24.62 24.18
N ASP A 172 -12.05 -24.05 25.01
CA ASP A 172 -12.92 -24.86 25.89
C ASP A 172 -13.82 -25.83 25.08
N GLU A 173 -14.08 -25.54 23.81
CA GLU A 173 -14.82 -26.39 22.87
C GLU A 173 -14.02 -27.60 22.34
N THR A 174 -12.68 -27.58 22.37
CA THR A 174 -11.85 -28.71 21.90
C THR A 174 -11.64 -29.80 22.95
N PHE A 175 -12.13 -29.61 24.18
CA PHE A 175 -12.13 -30.65 25.22
C PHE A 175 -13.08 -31.83 24.91
N GLY A 176 -13.81 -31.79 23.80
CA GLY A 176 -14.66 -32.88 23.31
C GLY A 176 -14.36 -33.39 21.89
N ASP A 177 -13.37 -32.82 21.19
CA ASP A 177 -13.06 -33.24 19.82
C ASP A 177 -12.01 -34.36 19.82
N HIS A 178 -12.28 -35.47 19.11
CA HIS A 178 -11.40 -36.64 19.07
C HIS A 178 -10.10 -36.40 18.25
N GLU A 179 -9.98 -35.27 17.55
CA GLU A 179 -8.89 -34.94 16.63
C GLU A 179 -8.25 -33.59 17.00
N MET A 180 -6.96 -33.57 17.35
CA MET A 180 -6.22 -32.37 17.76
C MET A 180 -5.46 -31.77 16.56
N ARG A 181 -6.21 -31.31 15.57
CA ARG A 181 -5.67 -30.75 14.31
C ARG A 181 -5.44 -29.24 14.40
N PRO A 182 -4.45 -28.69 13.69
CA PRO A 182 -4.19 -27.27 13.73
C PRO A 182 -5.23 -26.52 12.91
N LYS A 183 -5.61 -25.36 13.46
CA LYS A 183 -6.48 -24.37 12.83
C LYS A 183 -5.65 -23.17 12.42
N PHE A 184 -6.17 -22.40 11.46
CA PHE A 184 -5.56 -21.14 11.08
C PHE A 184 -6.60 -20.03 11.07
N VAL A 185 -6.15 -18.82 11.34
CA VAL A 185 -6.95 -17.61 11.22
C VAL A 185 -6.16 -16.54 10.47
N GLU A 186 -6.89 -15.78 9.67
CA GLU A 186 -6.35 -14.57 9.06
C GLU A 186 -6.75 -13.37 9.91
N ILE A 187 -5.75 -12.60 10.33
CA ILE A 187 -5.90 -11.43 11.20
C ILE A 187 -5.04 -10.28 10.67
N SER A 188 -5.47 -9.05 10.94
CA SER A 188 -4.72 -7.85 10.56
C SER A 188 -3.96 -7.29 11.75
N SER A 189 -2.71 -6.89 11.55
CA SER A 189 -2.01 -6.04 12.52
C SER A 189 -2.47 -4.60 12.42
N ILE A 190 -2.41 -3.87 13.52
CA ILE A 190 -2.87 -2.47 13.63
C ILE A 190 -1.74 -1.56 14.07
N THR A 191 -1.94 -0.25 14.01
CA THR A 191 -0.91 0.69 14.49
C THR A 191 -0.70 0.54 15.99
N GLN A 192 0.47 0.96 16.46
CA GLN A 192 0.72 1.04 17.90
C GLN A 192 -0.31 1.95 18.58
N GLU A 193 -0.65 3.09 17.97
CA GLU A 193 -1.62 4.03 18.54
C GLU A 193 -3.01 3.39 18.70
N ASP A 194 -3.55 2.80 17.63
CA ASP A 194 -4.84 2.10 17.66
C ASP A 194 -4.85 0.96 18.68
N CYS A 195 -3.72 0.30 18.88
CA CYS A 195 -3.61 -0.77 19.86
C CYS A 195 -3.71 -0.27 21.29
N LEU A 196 -3.15 0.91 21.58
CA LEU A 196 -3.04 1.43 22.93
C LEU A 196 -4.25 2.27 23.35
N ILE A 197 -4.97 2.88 22.40
CA ILE A 197 -6.13 3.75 22.70
C ILE A 197 -7.19 2.99 23.51
N GLY A 198 -7.49 3.50 24.71
CA GLY A 198 -8.51 2.96 25.60
C GLY A 198 -8.18 1.60 26.22
N ARG A 199 -6.92 1.14 26.19
CA ARG A 199 -6.49 -0.19 26.66
C ARG A 199 -5.28 -0.11 27.60
N ASP A 200 -5.49 0.39 28.82
CA ASP A 200 -4.43 0.61 29.82
C ASP A 200 -3.57 -0.62 30.12
N VAL A 201 -4.19 -1.81 30.19
CA VAL A 201 -3.47 -3.07 30.43
C VAL A 201 -2.51 -3.39 29.29
N ILE A 202 -2.98 -3.29 28.04
CA ILE A 202 -2.15 -3.50 26.84
C ILE A 202 -1.02 -2.48 26.78
N ALA A 203 -1.31 -1.21 27.06
CA ALA A 203 -0.30 -0.14 27.10
C ALA A 203 0.82 -0.42 28.10
N ARG A 204 0.48 -0.95 29.28
CA ARG A 204 1.44 -1.29 30.33
C ARG A 204 2.34 -2.49 29.97
N ILE A 205 1.77 -3.48 29.28
CA ILE A 205 2.50 -4.71 28.97
C ILE A 205 3.21 -4.69 27.60
N SER A 206 2.88 -3.74 26.72
CA SER A 206 3.46 -3.58 25.38
C SER A 206 4.80 -2.84 25.38
N SER A 207 5.55 -2.94 24.27
CA SER A 207 6.75 -2.13 23.99
C SER A 207 6.81 -1.75 22.50
N LYS A 208 7.79 -0.91 22.11
CA LYS A 208 8.05 -0.57 20.69
C LYS A 208 8.59 -1.74 19.85
N ARG A 209 8.96 -2.86 20.50
CA ARG A 209 9.39 -4.10 19.84
C ARG A 209 8.27 -5.13 19.75
N MET A 210 7.03 -4.69 19.97
CA MET A 210 5.82 -5.50 19.87
C MET A 210 4.86 -4.85 18.86
N PHE A 211 3.87 -5.60 18.43
CA PHE A 211 2.73 -5.07 17.68
C PHE A 211 1.46 -5.83 18.07
N CYS A 212 0.31 -5.28 17.70
CA CYS A 212 -0.97 -5.89 17.97
C CYS A 212 -1.63 -6.35 16.70
N ALA A 213 -2.28 -7.50 16.74
CA ALA A 213 -3.11 -7.99 15.66
C ALA A 213 -4.37 -8.66 16.20
N GLY A 214 -5.43 -8.60 15.41
CA GLY A 214 -6.72 -9.18 15.77
C GLY A 214 -7.78 -8.77 14.76
N THR A 215 -8.83 -9.57 14.67
CA THR A 215 -10.00 -9.27 13.84
C THR A 215 -11.23 -9.78 14.57
N VAL A 216 -12.35 -9.06 14.45
CA VAL A 216 -13.62 -9.44 15.10
C VAL A 216 -13.97 -10.87 14.70
N GLY A 217 -14.18 -11.74 15.69
CA GLY A 217 -14.49 -13.15 15.47
C GLY A 217 -13.28 -14.08 15.30
N LYS A 218 -12.04 -13.58 15.26
CA LYS A 218 -10.84 -14.38 14.92
C LYS A 218 -9.63 -13.98 15.75
N ASN A 219 -9.19 -14.84 16.67
CA ASN A 219 -7.99 -14.62 17.48
C ASN A 219 -7.22 -15.91 17.79
N PRO A 220 -5.90 -15.83 18.00
CA PRO A 220 -5.11 -16.90 18.59
C PRO A 220 -5.60 -17.26 20.00
N CYS A 221 -5.42 -18.53 20.37
CA CYS A 221 -5.96 -19.13 21.58
C CYS A 221 -4.86 -19.64 22.52
N LYS A 222 -5.28 -20.09 23.71
CA LYS A 222 -4.38 -20.74 24.67
C LYS A 222 -3.68 -21.94 24.02
N GLY A 223 -2.36 -22.02 24.14
CA GLY A 223 -1.55 -23.06 23.51
C GLY A 223 -0.92 -22.66 22.17
N ASP A 224 -1.41 -21.59 21.52
CA ASP A 224 -0.75 -21.05 20.32
C ASP A 224 0.47 -20.18 20.66
N SER A 225 0.67 -19.83 21.94
CA SER A 225 1.83 -19.10 22.46
C SER A 225 3.15 -19.58 21.88
N GLY A 226 3.99 -18.67 21.41
CA GLY A 226 5.26 -18.99 20.75
C GLY A 226 5.14 -19.39 19.27
N GLY A 227 3.91 -19.61 18.77
CA GLY A 227 3.64 -19.79 17.34
C GLY A 227 3.85 -18.49 16.54
N GLY A 228 4.00 -18.65 15.22
CA GLY A 228 4.30 -17.53 14.32
C GLY A 228 3.06 -16.82 13.77
N PHE A 229 3.16 -15.50 13.60
CA PHE A 229 2.33 -14.70 12.71
C PHE A 229 3.03 -14.63 11.35
N HIS A 230 2.42 -15.24 10.33
CA HIS A 230 3.05 -15.44 9.03
C HIS A 230 2.47 -14.51 7.98
N VAL A 231 3.34 -13.86 7.23
CA VAL A 231 2.93 -12.99 6.11
C VAL A 231 3.38 -13.63 4.82
N LYS A 232 2.44 -13.84 3.90
CA LYS A 232 2.75 -14.37 2.57
C LYS A 232 3.16 -13.23 1.66
N LEU A 233 4.40 -13.26 1.20
CA LEU A 233 4.93 -12.29 0.26
C LEU A 233 5.40 -13.03 -1.00
N GLY A 234 4.79 -12.69 -2.14
CA GLY A 234 4.93 -13.47 -3.36
C GLY A 234 4.48 -14.92 -3.15
N GLN A 235 5.44 -15.85 -3.22
CA GLN A 235 5.21 -17.28 -3.00
C GLN A 235 5.82 -17.80 -1.69
N SER A 236 6.46 -16.94 -0.89
CA SER A 236 7.15 -17.30 0.34
C SER A 236 6.38 -16.78 1.57
N TYR A 237 6.39 -17.54 2.65
CA TYR A 237 5.86 -17.12 3.95
C TYR A 237 7.00 -16.70 4.89
N TYR A 238 6.83 -15.54 5.52
CA TYR A 238 7.78 -14.94 6.46
C TYR A 238 7.18 -14.91 7.86
N VAL A 239 7.94 -15.30 8.89
CA VAL A 239 7.51 -15.19 10.29
C VAL A 239 7.75 -13.79 10.82
N VAL A 240 6.73 -12.93 10.77
CA VAL A 240 6.83 -11.50 11.12
C VAL A 240 6.53 -11.23 12.59
N GLY A 241 5.75 -12.10 13.22
CA GLY A 241 5.44 -12.01 14.65
C GLY A 241 5.54 -13.34 15.37
N ILE A 242 5.63 -13.28 16.70
CA ILE A 242 5.53 -14.43 17.60
C ILE A 242 4.41 -14.14 18.59
N ILE A 243 3.47 -15.06 18.76
CA ILE A 243 2.34 -14.92 19.69
C ILE A 243 2.90 -14.84 21.12
N SER A 244 2.67 -13.70 21.79
CA SER A 244 3.26 -13.39 23.09
C SER A 244 2.23 -13.31 24.21
N ALA A 245 1.32 -12.34 24.18
CA ALA A 245 0.39 -12.08 25.29
C ALA A 245 -1.00 -11.67 24.82
N ALA A 246 -2.01 -11.95 25.64
CA ALA A 246 -3.38 -11.47 25.49
C ALA A 246 -3.91 -10.95 26.84
N ILE A 247 -4.93 -10.10 26.84
CA ILE A 247 -5.46 -9.44 28.05
C ILE A 247 -6.12 -10.46 28.99
N HIS A 248 -6.89 -11.37 28.41
CA HIS A 248 -7.57 -12.44 29.12
C HIS A 248 -7.04 -13.74 28.52
N GLY A 249 -6.55 -14.68 29.35
CA GLY A 249 -6.00 -15.97 28.90
C GLY A 249 -7.02 -16.93 28.24
N GLU A 250 -8.13 -16.39 27.74
CA GLU A 250 -9.26 -17.05 27.10
C GLU A 250 -9.41 -16.54 25.67
N CYS A 251 -9.96 -17.37 24.78
CA CYS A 251 -10.20 -17.07 23.36
C CYS A 251 -11.31 -16.03 23.13
N LYS A 252 -11.21 -14.83 23.71
CA LYS A 252 -12.19 -13.77 23.46
C LYS A 252 -11.99 -13.21 22.05
N LEU A 253 -12.93 -13.51 21.17
CA LEU A 253 -12.88 -13.26 19.74
C LEU A 253 -12.90 -11.76 19.33
N ASN A 254 -12.92 -10.82 20.28
CA ASN A 254 -13.05 -9.38 20.03
C ASN A 254 -11.90 -8.52 20.62
N GLU A 255 -10.81 -9.13 21.08
CA GLU A 255 -9.65 -8.39 21.64
C GLU A 255 -8.40 -8.52 20.75
N PHE A 256 -7.47 -7.56 20.86
CA PHE A 256 -6.18 -7.66 20.17
C PHE A 256 -5.21 -8.55 20.96
N VAL A 257 -4.41 -9.32 20.23
CA VAL A 257 -3.30 -10.11 20.78
C VAL A 257 -1.98 -9.39 20.51
N LEU A 258 -1.07 -9.42 21.47
CA LEU A 258 0.27 -8.88 21.37
C LEU A 258 1.23 -9.91 20.77
N PHE A 259 1.98 -9.46 19.79
CA PHE A 259 3.01 -10.22 19.10
C PHE A 259 4.38 -9.57 19.30
N THR A 260 5.41 -10.38 19.49
CA THR A 260 6.80 -9.91 19.40
C THR A 260 7.12 -9.59 17.95
N ASN A 261 7.66 -8.40 17.66
CA ASN A 261 7.96 -7.92 16.31
C ASN A 261 9.29 -8.50 15.80
N VAL A 262 9.24 -9.65 15.11
CA VAL A 262 10.44 -10.40 14.64
C VAL A 262 11.41 -9.53 13.84
N PRO A 263 10.99 -8.64 12.91
CA PRO A 263 11.89 -7.69 12.25
C PRO A 263 12.85 -6.95 13.19
N LYS A 264 12.41 -6.59 14.40
CA LYS A 264 13.25 -5.90 15.41
C LYS A 264 14.31 -6.79 16.06
N PHE A 265 14.21 -8.11 15.90
CA PHE A 265 15.11 -9.09 16.49
C PHE A 265 15.92 -9.89 15.47
N VAL A 266 15.75 -9.64 14.16
CA VAL A 266 16.49 -10.34 13.09
C VAL A 266 18.01 -10.33 13.35
N SER A 267 18.59 -9.17 13.68
CA SER A 267 20.02 -9.06 13.97
C SER A 267 20.47 -9.85 15.21
N TRP A 268 19.56 -10.07 16.17
CA TRP A 268 19.81 -10.96 17.31
C TRP A 268 19.73 -12.42 16.84
N ILE A 269 18.72 -12.79 16.05
CA ILE A 269 18.56 -14.15 15.52
C ILE A 269 19.78 -14.57 14.69
N THR A 270 20.24 -13.73 13.77
CA THR A 270 21.40 -14.02 12.91
C THR A 270 22.71 -14.07 13.68
N ARG A 271 22.80 -13.45 14.87
CA ARG A 271 24.00 -13.54 15.71
C ARG A 271 24.02 -14.81 16.55
N GLU A 272 22.86 -15.25 17.02
CA GLU A 272 22.74 -16.45 17.87
C GLU A 272 22.57 -17.75 17.05
N THR A 273 22.52 -17.65 15.71
CA THR A 273 22.37 -18.77 14.78
C THR A 273 23.34 -18.64 13.62
N ASP A 274 23.53 -19.74 12.87
CA ASP A 274 24.32 -19.74 11.64
C ASP A 274 23.47 -19.37 10.39
N ILE A 275 22.31 -18.71 10.60
CA ILE A 275 21.41 -18.30 9.53
C ILE A 275 21.92 -16.99 8.94
N ASP A 276 22.37 -17.04 7.69
CA ASP A 276 22.73 -15.86 6.93
C ASP A 276 21.46 -15.22 6.33
N ASN A 277 21.10 -14.02 6.80
CA ASN A 277 19.97 -13.24 6.28
C ASN A 277 20.43 -12.16 5.27
N THR A 278 21.64 -12.26 4.72
CA THR A 278 22.17 -11.29 3.74
C THR A 278 21.62 -11.47 2.31
N GLY A 279 20.69 -12.41 2.10
CA GLY A 279 20.27 -12.88 0.77
C GLY A 279 19.05 -12.22 0.12
N GLU A 280 18.24 -11.44 0.82
CA GLU A 280 17.14 -10.68 0.19
C GLU A 280 16.98 -9.32 0.88
N THR A 281 17.64 -8.29 0.36
CA THR A 281 17.15 -6.92 0.56
C THR A 281 15.76 -6.87 -0.04
N ILE A 282 14.74 -6.87 0.82
CA ILE A 282 13.32 -6.68 0.48
C ILE A 282 13.09 -5.21 0.09
N ASP A 283 13.85 -4.72 -0.87
CA ASP A 283 13.35 -3.67 -1.75
C ASP A 283 12.38 -4.28 -2.78
N LEU A 284 12.48 -5.58 -3.06
CA LEU A 284 11.61 -6.33 -3.98
C LEU A 284 10.32 -6.90 -3.36
N VAL A 285 10.21 -6.98 -2.03
CA VAL A 285 9.09 -7.70 -1.37
C VAL A 285 8.12 -6.74 -0.64
N LEU A 286 8.54 -5.51 -0.30
CA LEU A 286 7.61 -4.44 0.07
C LEU A 286 6.71 -4.01 -1.12
N GLU A 287 7.07 -4.42 -2.34
CA GLU A 287 6.21 -4.32 -3.51
C GLU A 287 5.01 -5.27 -3.49
N SER A 288 4.94 -6.21 -2.54
CA SER A 288 3.86 -7.21 -2.43
C SER A 288 2.77 -6.88 -1.40
N LEU A 289 2.73 -5.65 -0.86
CA LEU A 289 1.51 -5.07 -0.29
C LEU A 289 0.52 -4.81 -1.42
N LYS A 290 -0.05 -5.90 -1.94
CA LYS A 290 -1.07 -5.92 -2.97
C LYS A 290 -2.26 -5.11 -2.48
N CYS A 291 -2.54 -4.04 -3.18
CA CYS A 291 -3.89 -3.55 -3.39
C CYS A 291 -4.89 -4.71 -3.47
N LYS A 292 -5.91 -4.76 -2.60
CA LYS A 292 -7.10 -5.58 -2.83
C LYS A 292 -7.92 -4.87 -3.92
N PHE A 293 -7.82 -5.35 -5.15
CA PHE A 293 -8.50 -4.79 -6.30
C PHE A 293 -9.92 -5.35 -6.41
N TYR A 294 -10.91 -4.49 -6.62
CA TYR A 294 -12.26 -4.90 -7.04
C TYR A 294 -12.58 -4.33 -8.41
N TYR A 295 -13.30 -5.12 -9.20
CA TYR A 295 -13.82 -4.71 -10.49
C TYR A 295 -15.03 -3.79 -10.30
N ASN A 296 -14.95 -2.56 -10.81
CA ASN A 296 -16.08 -1.64 -10.88
C ASN A 296 -16.72 -1.74 -12.27
N SER A 297 -17.92 -2.32 -12.33
CA SER A 297 -18.66 -2.56 -13.57
C SER A 297 -19.18 -1.31 -14.26
N ASN A 298 -19.23 -0.17 -13.57
CA ASN A 298 -19.76 1.08 -14.14
C ASN A 298 -18.75 1.76 -15.07
N ASP A 299 -17.46 1.61 -14.78
CA ASP A 299 -16.37 2.29 -15.49
C ASP A 299 -15.39 1.31 -16.15
N ASP A 300 -15.65 0.00 -16.06
CA ASP A 300 -14.77 -1.08 -16.54
C ASP A 300 -13.31 -0.95 -16.03
N ARG A 301 -13.17 -0.61 -14.74
CA ARG A 301 -11.87 -0.35 -14.09
C ARG A 301 -11.72 -1.12 -12.78
N TYR A 302 -10.48 -1.37 -12.38
CA TYR A 302 -10.13 -1.98 -11.11
C TYR A 302 -9.64 -0.92 -10.11
N GLU A 303 -10.17 -0.93 -8.89
CA GLU A 303 -9.86 0.06 -7.84
C GLU A 303 -9.00 -0.52 -6.72
N CYS A 304 -7.93 0.17 -6.32
CA CYS A 304 -7.09 -0.19 -5.16
C CYS A 304 -7.40 0.64 -3.90
N LEU A 305 -7.74 -0.02 -2.79
CA LEU A 305 -8.03 0.63 -1.49
C LEU A 305 -7.00 0.33 -0.38
N SER A 306 -5.70 0.48 -0.65
CA SER A 306 -4.68 0.42 0.42
C SER A 306 -4.18 1.83 0.76
N GLU A 307 -4.89 2.51 1.67
CA GLU A 307 -4.57 3.89 2.13
C GLU A 307 -3.14 4.05 2.67
N LYS A 308 -2.53 2.95 3.17
CA LYS A 308 -1.22 2.96 3.84
C LYS A 308 -0.04 2.89 2.87
N SER A 309 -0.18 2.17 1.76
CA SER A 309 0.80 2.18 0.67
C SER A 309 0.87 3.55 -0.04
N PHE A 310 -0.18 4.36 0.09
CA PHE A 310 -0.31 5.66 -0.56
C PHE A 310 0.29 6.82 0.25
N LYS A 311 0.20 6.78 1.58
CA LYS A 311 0.79 7.81 2.47
C LYS A 311 2.31 7.97 2.29
N SER A 312 3.03 6.91 1.94
CA SER A 312 4.48 6.98 1.65
C SER A 312 4.79 7.51 0.26
N LEU A 313 3.85 7.41 -0.70
CA LEU A 313 4.03 7.88 -2.07
C LEU A 313 3.73 9.36 -2.21
N VAL A 314 2.75 9.85 -1.45
CA VAL A 314 2.32 11.24 -1.42
C VAL A 314 2.04 11.63 0.05
N PRO A 315 3.06 12.13 0.77
CA PRO A 315 2.92 12.45 2.19
C PRO A 315 1.83 13.50 2.45
N ASN A 316 1.14 13.35 3.58
CA ASN A 316 0.14 14.31 4.09
C ASN A 316 -1.13 14.48 3.23
N VAL A 317 -1.43 13.52 2.35
CA VAL A 317 -2.60 13.57 1.47
C VAL A 317 -3.30 12.23 1.45
N LYS A 318 -4.63 12.26 1.58
CA LYS A 318 -5.46 11.07 1.43
C LYS A 318 -5.72 10.83 -0.06
N ILE A 319 -5.07 9.82 -0.62
CA ILE A 319 -5.38 9.32 -1.97
C ILE A 319 -6.66 8.50 -1.89
N SER A 320 -7.62 8.81 -2.75
CA SER A 320 -8.95 8.17 -2.75
C SER A 320 -8.97 6.90 -3.58
N SER A 321 -8.33 6.90 -4.76
CA SER A 321 -8.16 5.70 -5.59
C SER A 321 -6.93 5.81 -6.51
N ILE A 322 -6.44 4.65 -6.95
CA ILE A 322 -5.45 4.49 -8.02
C ILE A 322 -6.02 3.49 -9.02
N GLU A 323 -5.95 3.80 -10.32
CA GLU A 323 -6.63 3.06 -11.39
C GLU A 323 -5.67 2.75 -12.57
N GLY A 324 -6.03 1.76 -13.39
CA GLY A 324 -5.20 1.25 -14.50
C GLY A 324 -5.86 0.16 -15.36
N SER A 325 -5.25 -0.20 -16.49
CA SER A 325 -5.71 -1.27 -17.39
C SER A 325 -4.97 -2.58 -17.07
N PHE A 326 -5.51 -3.39 -16.17
CA PHE A 326 -4.83 -4.58 -15.64
C PHE A 326 -5.07 -5.83 -16.50
N THR A 327 -4.60 -5.82 -17.76
CA THR A 327 -4.88 -6.90 -18.74
C THR A 327 -4.07 -8.19 -18.53
N ASP A 328 -2.94 -8.15 -17.83
CA ASP A 328 -2.02 -9.30 -17.64
C ASP A 328 -1.65 -9.58 -16.16
N GLY A 329 -2.19 -8.78 -15.23
CA GLY A 329 -2.17 -9.08 -13.80
C GLY A 329 -0.97 -8.51 -13.04
N ASN A 330 -1.26 -7.45 -12.27
CA ASN A 330 -0.52 -6.99 -11.08
C ASN A 330 0.85 -6.31 -11.31
N THR A 331 1.04 -5.53 -12.37
CA THR A 331 2.28 -4.74 -12.52
C THR A 331 2.05 -3.25 -12.26
N TYR A 332 3.04 -2.55 -11.68
CA TYR A 332 2.95 -1.09 -11.48
C TYR A 332 2.86 -0.29 -12.79
N SER A 333 3.22 -0.92 -13.92
CA SER A 333 3.04 -0.37 -15.26
C SER A 333 1.58 -0.28 -15.69
N ASP A 334 0.64 -0.96 -15.04
CA ASP A 334 -0.76 -0.89 -15.45
C ASP A 334 -1.45 0.36 -14.91
N VAL A 335 -0.89 0.95 -13.84
CA VAL A 335 -1.39 2.17 -13.22
C VAL A 335 -1.16 3.37 -14.13
N ASP A 336 -2.24 4.03 -14.52
CA ASP A 336 -2.19 5.25 -15.31
C ASP A 336 -2.82 6.47 -14.60
N THR A 337 -3.58 6.24 -13.53
CA THR A 337 -4.43 7.27 -12.90
C THR A 337 -4.30 7.30 -11.38
N ILE A 338 -4.23 8.51 -10.81
CA ILE A 338 -4.30 8.75 -9.36
C ILE A 338 -5.41 9.77 -9.07
N ASN A 339 -6.30 9.43 -8.14
CA ASN A 339 -7.40 10.27 -7.69
C ASN A 339 -7.24 10.67 -6.22
N ILE A 340 -7.35 11.97 -5.95
CA ILE A 340 -7.49 12.56 -4.63
C ILE A 340 -8.84 13.27 -4.65
N ILE A 341 -9.85 12.66 -4.01
CA ILE A 341 -11.23 13.12 -3.99
C ILE A 341 -11.61 13.40 -2.53
N GLN A 342 -12.08 14.62 -2.24
CA GLN A 342 -12.40 15.05 -0.86
C GLN A 342 -11.19 15.03 0.09
N GLY A 343 -9.97 15.01 -0.43
CA GLY A 343 -8.76 15.08 0.37
C GLY A 343 -8.49 16.52 0.79
N LYS A 344 -8.34 16.81 2.08
CA LYS A 344 -8.02 18.17 2.57
C LYS A 344 -6.58 18.56 2.21
N THR A 345 -6.36 19.19 1.06
CA THR A 345 -5.03 19.62 0.63
C THR A 345 -5.05 21.00 -0.03
N THR A 346 -4.28 21.94 0.51
CA THR A 346 -4.27 23.33 0.03
C THR A 346 -3.24 23.60 -1.07
N TYR A 347 -2.32 22.67 -1.32
CA TYR A 347 -1.26 22.76 -2.33
C TYR A 347 -1.15 21.46 -3.14
N VAL A 348 -0.62 21.54 -4.37
CA VAL A 348 -0.36 20.34 -5.16
C VAL A 348 0.70 19.48 -4.46
N PRO A 349 0.39 18.21 -4.14
CA PRO A 349 1.32 17.36 -3.41
C PRO A 349 2.59 16.99 -4.21
N ASP A 350 3.61 16.48 -3.52
CA ASP A 350 4.82 15.98 -4.18
C ASP A 350 4.63 14.53 -4.66
N PHE A 351 4.59 14.34 -5.98
CA PHE A 351 4.43 13.04 -6.61
C PHE A 351 5.75 12.40 -7.07
N THR A 352 6.92 12.88 -6.61
CA THR A 352 8.22 12.33 -7.04
C THR A 352 8.29 10.81 -6.85
N ALA A 353 7.85 10.31 -5.68
CA ALA A 353 7.87 8.89 -5.38
C ALA A 353 6.85 8.10 -6.21
N ALA A 354 5.63 8.63 -6.37
CA ALA A 354 4.61 8.05 -7.22
C ALA A 354 5.06 7.94 -8.69
N ASN A 355 5.72 8.97 -9.23
CA ASN A 355 6.21 8.98 -10.61
C ASN A 355 7.32 7.95 -10.85
N ARG A 356 8.18 7.70 -9.86
CA ARG A 356 9.18 6.62 -9.94
C ARG A 356 8.53 5.25 -9.90
N LYS A 357 7.46 5.11 -9.12
CA LYS A 357 6.79 3.83 -8.89
C LYS A 357 5.87 3.43 -10.04
N PHE A 358 5.18 4.39 -10.66
CA PHE A 358 4.18 4.14 -11.69
C PHE A 358 4.67 4.68 -13.05
N PRO A 359 5.37 3.87 -13.86
CA PRO A 359 6.00 4.34 -15.10
C PRO A 359 4.99 4.83 -16.15
N ASN A 360 3.73 4.37 -16.06
CA ASN A 360 2.62 4.75 -16.94
C ASN A 360 1.62 5.71 -16.29
N PHE A 361 1.94 6.31 -15.14
CA PHE A 361 1.12 7.36 -14.56
C PHE A 361 1.02 8.57 -15.49
N ARG A 362 -0.19 8.88 -15.96
CA ARG A 362 -0.47 9.96 -16.93
C ARG A 362 -1.70 10.80 -16.56
N LYS A 363 -2.55 10.38 -15.62
CA LYS A 363 -3.79 11.10 -15.27
C LYS A 363 -3.84 11.42 -13.78
N LEU A 364 -4.00 12.70 -13.44
CA LEU A 364 -4.08 13.16 -12.05
C LEU A 364 -5.39 13.92 -11.82
N TYR A 365 -6.13 13.49 -10.81
CA TYR A 365 -7.36 14.13 -10.36
C TYR A 365 -7.18 14.57 -8.91
N ILE A 366 -7.31 15.87 -8.64
CA ILE A 366 -7.39 16.46 -7.29
C ILE A 366 -8.72 17.21 -7.22
N VAL A 367 -9.72 16.59 -6.63
CA VAL A 367 -11.13 16.92 -6.81
C VAL A 367 -11.77 17.16 -5.45
N LEU A 368 -12.52 18.26 -5.30
CA LEU A 368 -13.21 18.61 -4.06
C LEU A 368 -12.29 18.66 -2.83
N SER A 369 -11.09 19.22 -3.00
CA SER A 369 -9.94 18.99 -2.12
C SER A 369 -9.42 20.22 -1.38
N GLU A 370 -10.14 21.35 -1.42
CA GLU A 370 -9.72 22.62 -0.80
C GLU A 370 -8.39 23.19 -1.38
N LEU A 371 -7.99 22.76 -2.59
CA LEU A 371 -6.75 23.19 -3.23
C LEU A 371 -6.79 24.69 -3.56
N LYS A 372 -5.78 25.45 -3.12
CA LYS A 372 -5.69 26.91 -3.32
C LYS A 372 -4.53 27.31 -4.21
N TYR A 373 -3.40 26.61 -4.08
CA TYR A 373 -2.14 26.99 -4.71
C TYR A 373 -1.59 25.87 -5.59
N ILE A 374 -1.18 26.22 -6.80
CA ILE A 374 -0.53 25.32 -7.75
C ILE A 374 0.90 25.79 -7.94
N GLU A 375 1.85 25.02 -7.41
CA GLU A 375 3.28 25.32 -7.57
C GLU A 375 3.82 24.67 -8.84
N ARG A 376 4.39 25.50 -9.75
CA ARG A 376 5.04 25.01 -10.97
C ARG A 376 6.08 23.91 -10.67
N THR A 377 6.87 24.07 -9.61
CA THR A 377 7.93 23.13 -9.21
C THR A 377 7.40 21.73 -8.89
N LYS A 378 6.14 21.59 -8.49
CA LYS A 378 5.49 20.30 -8.24
C LYS A 378 5.04 19.66 -9.55
N LEU A 379 4.41 20.44 -10.43
CA LEU A 379 3.96 19.97 -11.74
C LEU A 379 5.13 19.63 -12.68
N ALA A 380 6.25 20.35 -12.57
CA ALA A 380 7.48 20.08 -13.33
C ALA A 380 8.06 18.68 -13.10
N LYS A 381 7.67 18.03 -11.99
CA LYS A 381 8.06 16.64 -11.69
C LYS A 381 7.19 15.59 -12.38
N MET A 382 6.13 16.02 -13.07
CA MET A 382 5.17 15.15 -13.76
C MET A 382 4.98 15.54 -15.24
N PRO A 383 6.06 15.74 -16.03
CA PRO A 383 5.97 16.20 -17.42
C PRO A 383 5.26 15.22 -18.35
N GLN A 384 5.07 13.97 -17.89
CA GLN A 384 4.39 12.92 -18.63
C GLN A 384 2.85 13.03 -18.61
N LEU A 385 2.26 13.86 -17.75
CA LEU A 385 0.79 13.93 -17.61
C LEU A 385 0.09 14.23 -18.95
N ARG A 386 -1.00 13.52 -19.19
CA ARG A 386 -1.96 13.71 -20.27
C ARG A 386 -3.28 14.30 -19.79
N VAL A 387 -3.69 14.00 -18.56
CA VAL A 387 -4.91 14.55 -17.97
C VAL A 387 -4.59 15.15 -16.60
N LEU A 388 -5.04 16.38 -16.36
CA LEU A 388 -4.92 17.06 -15.08
C LEU A 388 -6.25 17.72 -14.72
N ASN A 389 -6.83 17.34 -13.59
CA ASN A 389 -8.15 17.79 -13.18
C ASN A 389 -8.15 18.32 -11.75
N PHE A 390 -8.58 19.57 -11.59
CA PHE A 390 -8.71 20.31 -10.34
C PHE A 390 -10.17 20.69 -10.03
N TYR A 391 -11.15 19.89 -10.42
CA TYR A 391 -12.57 20.16 -10.23
C TYR A 391 -12.92 20.46 -8.76
N GLY A 392 -13.69 21.53 -8.54
CA GLY A 392 -14.35 21.76 -7.24
C GLY A 392 -13.40 22.17 -6.12
N ASN A 393 -12.34 22.92 -6.41
CA ASN A 393 -11.38 23.37 -5.42
C ASN A 393 -11.54 24.88 -5.11
N GLU A 394 -10.54 25.48 -4.48
CA GLU A 394 -10.53 26.88 -4.05
C GLU A 394 -9.43 27.71 -4.76
N ILE A 395 -9.08 27.34 -5.99
CA ILE A 395 -8.03 28.05 -6.73
C ILE A 395 -8.54 29.45 -7.10
N GLU A 396 -7.82 30.49 -6.69
CA GLU A 396 -8.14 31.89 -6.99
C GLU A 396 -7.20 32.49 -8.03
N HIS A 397 -5.93 32.09 -7.99
CA HIS A 397 -4.85 32.64 -8.80
C HIS A 397 -4.11 31.53 -9.55
N LEU A 398 -3.77 31.82 -10.81
CA LEU A 398 -2.91 30.98 -11.63
C LEU A 398 -1.71 31.81 -12.07
N ASP A 399 -0.51 31.31 -11.82
CA ASP A 399 0.70 31.92 -12.36
C ASP A 399 0.81 31.66 -13.87
N GLU A 400 1.37 32.62 -14.61
CA GLU A 400 1.45 32.58 -16.06
C GLU A 400 2.20 31.35 -16.60
N ASP A 401 3.16 30.81 -15.84
CA ASP A 401 4.04 29.71 -16.25
C ASP A 401 3.72 28.37 -15.56
N VAL A 402 2.66 28.29 -14.75
CA VAL A 402 2.40 27.16 -13.85
C VAL A 402 2.31 25.80 -14.56
N PHE A 403 1.84 25.77 -15.81
CA PHE A 403 1.69 24.55 -16.61
C PHE A 403 2.80 24.36 -17.67
N ASN A 404 3.83 25.19 -17.69
CA ASN A 404 4.80 25.19 -18.78
C ASN A 404 5.51 23.85 -18.96
N ASP A 405 5.72 23.07 -17.91
CA ASP A 405 6.48 21.81 -18.02
C ASP A 405 5.61 20.62 -18.50
N LEU A 406 4.30 20.80 -18.70
CA LEU A 406 3.33 19.75 -19.04
C LEU A 406 3.02 19.66 -20.55
N ARG A 407 4.06 19.58 -21.40
CA ARG A 407 3.90 19.59 -22.87
C ARG A 407 3.05 18.45 -23.45
N ASN A 408 2.92 17.34 -22.72
CA ASN A 408 2.14 16.17 -23.12
C ASN A 408 0.66 16.24 -22.72
N LEU A 409 0.25 17.30 -22.02
CA LEU A 409 -1.11 17.42 -21.50
C LEU A 409 -2.11 17.54 -22.66
N GLU A 410 -3.11 16.66 -22.65
CA GLU A 410 -4.19 16.58 -23.62
C GLU A 410 -5.47 17.19 -23.06
N THR A 411 -5.71 17.04 -21.75
CA THR A 411 -6.90 17.56 -21.08
C THR A 411 -6.52 18.28 -19.78
N ILE A 412 -7.02 19.50 -19.62
CA ILE A 412 -6.92 20.25 -18.36
C ILE A 412 -8.30 20.69 -17.88
N ALA A 413 -8.56 20.51 -16.59
CA ALA A 413 -9.81 20.93 -15.95
C ALA A 413 -9.52 21.68 -14.65
N PHE A 414 -10.17 22.83 -14.46
CA PHE A 414 -10.18 23.62 -13.22
C PHE A 414 -11.58 24.21 -12.98
N VAL A 415 -12.58 23.41 -13.33
CA VAL A 415 -14.02 23.68 -13.16
C VAL A 415 -14.38 23.93 -11.70
N LYS A 416 -15.36 24.79 -11.43
CA LYS A 416 -15.89 25.03 -10.07
C LYS A 416 -14.78 25.45 -9.09
N ASN A 417 -14.06 26.51 -9.45
CA ASN A 417 -13.03 27.14 -8.63
C ASN A 417 -13.37 28.64 -8.45
N LYS A 418 -12.42 29.45 -8.00
CA LYS A 418 -12.59 30.88 -7.73
C LYS A 418 -11.73 31.75 -8.67
N ILE A 419 -11.35 31.22 -9.83
CA ILE A 419 -10.43 31.88 -10.78
C ILE A 419 -11.14 33.06 -11.45
N LYS A 420 -10.58 34.27 -11.30
CA LYS A 420 -11.11 35.50 -11.93
C LYS A 420 -10.38 35.89 -13.21
N ILE A 421 -9.06 35.71 -13.22
CA ILE A 421 -8.17 36.18 -14.28
C ILE A 421 -7.45 34.97 -14.87
N LEU A 422 -7.56 34.83 -16.20
CA LEU A 422 -6.74 33.90 -16.96
C LEU A 422 -5.46 34.61 -17.43
N PRO A 423 -4.25 34.16 -17.05
CA PRO A 423 -3.02 34.71 -17.59
C PRO A 423 -2.89 34.42 -19.09
N GLN A 424 -2.34 35.38 -19.84
CA GLN A 424 -2.27 35.29 -21.30
C GLN A 424 -1.47 34.07 -21.80
N LYS A 425 -0.35 33.74 -21.14
CA LYS A 425 0.54 32.65 -21.58
C LYS A 425 0.31 31.31 -20.89
N LEU A 426 -0.72 31.20 -20.05
CA LEU A 426 -1.01 30.02 -19.21
C LEU A 426 -0.94 28.69 -19.98
N LEU A 427 -1.42 28.67 -21.23
CA LEU A 427 -1.53 27.45 -22.04
C LEU A 427 -0.46 27.35 -23.15
N TRP A 428 0.46 28.31 -23.27
CA TRP A 428 1.32 28.43 -24.45
C TRP A 428 2.25 27.24 -24.69
N ASN A 429 2.66 26.52 -23.63
CA ASN A 429 3.51 25.34 -23.78
C ASN A 429 2.70 24.01 -23.84
N LEU A 430 1.37 24.06 -23.69
CA LEU A 430 0.48 22.89 -23.77
C LEU A 430 0.15 22.56 -25.24
N ILE A 431 1.17 22.27 -26.03
CA ILE A 431 1.07 22.08 -27.48
C ILE A 431 0.23 20.86 -27.90
N ASN A 432 -0.02 19.93 -26.97
CA ASN A 432 -0.85 18.74 -27.19
C ASN A 432 -2.28 18.86 -26.65
N LEU A 433 -2.65 20.03 -26.12
CA LEU A 433 -3.96 20.25 -25.51
C LEU A 433 -5.10 20.07 -26.52
N LYS A 434 -6.04 19.19 -26.18
CA LYS A 434 -7.25 18.86 -26.93
C LYS A 434 -8.50 19.38 -26.24
N GLU A 435 -8.53 19.36 -24.92
CA GLU A 435 -9.72 19.76 -24.16
C GLU A 435 -9.37 20.64 -22.97
N ILE A 436 -10.12 21.73 -22.78
CA ILE A 436 -10.06 22.59 -21.60
C ILE A 436 -11.43 22.73 -20.96
N TRP A 437 -11.48 22.60 -19.64
CA TRP A 437 -12.71 22.72 -18.85
C TRP A 437 -12.50 23.73 -17.72
N SER A 438 -13.13 24.90 -17.83
CA SER A 438 -12.98 26.01 -16.89
C SER A 438 -14.30 26.63 -16.45
N TYR A 439 -15.43 26.00 -16.77
CA TYR A 439 -16.76 26.49 -16.40
C TYR A 439 -16.98 26.55 -14.88
N GLU A 440 -18.01 27.28 -14.44
CA GLU A 440 -18.27 27.55 -13.01
C GLU A 440 -17.09 28.25 -12.31
N ASN A 441 -16.49 29.24 -12.96
CA ASN A 441 -15.49 30.13 -12.36
C ASN A 441 -15.88 31.59 -12.56
N PRO A 442 -15.52 32.53 -11.66
CA PRO A 442 -15.78 33.95 -11.86
C PRO A 442 -14.85 34.61 -12.89
N ILE A 443 -14.52 33.92 -13.99
CA ILE A 443 -13.60 34.41 -15.05
C ILE A 443 -14.23 35.59 -15.76
N GLU A 444 -13.53 36.72 -15.83
CA GLU A 444 -14.05 37.97 -16.42
C GLU A 444 -13.72 38.11 -17.92
N ALA A 445 -12.58 37.59 -18.36
CA ALA A 445 -12.12 37.73 -19.75
C ALA A 445 -11.25 36.56 -20.24
N ILE A 446 -11.31 36.29 -21.54
CA ILE A 446 -10.36 35.40 -22.24
C ILE A 446 -9.34 36.26 -23.00
N PRO A 447 -8.05 36.26 -22.60
CA PRO A 447 -7.04 37.18 -23.16
C PRO A 447 -6.70 36.97 -24.63
N ILE A 448 -6.19 38.04 -25.25
CA ILE A 448 -5.64 38.01 -26.61
C ILE A 448 -4.44 37.07 -26.66
N ARG A 449 -4.55 36.00 -27.47
CA ARG A 449 -3.54 34.93 -27.60
C ARG A 449 -3.54 33.89 -26.48
N PHE A 450 -4.59 33.78 -25.67
CA PHE A 450 -4.70 32.72 -24.66
C PHE A 450 -4.46 31.31 -25.26
N PHE A 451 -5.03 31.04 -26.44
CA PHE A 451 -4.89 29.76 -27.14
C PHE A 451 -3.84 29.72 -28.27
N LYS A 452 -2.89 30.66 -28.30
CA LYS A 452 -2.00 30.91 -29.45
C LYS A 452 -1.36 29.66 -30.06
N ASN A 453 -0.91 28.73 -29.21
CA ASN A 453 -0.13 27.57 -29.61
C ASN A 453 -0.93 26.26 -29.56
N ASN A 454 -2.20 26.29 -29.12
CA ASN A 454 -3.00 25.10 -28.85
C ASN A 454 -3.76 24.62 -30.10
N LYS A 455 -3.04 24.39 -31.20
CA LYS A 455 -3.63 24.05 -32.51
C LYS A 455 -4.42 22.73 -32.52
N LYS A 456 -4.18 21.85 -31.53
CA LYS A 456 -4.87 20.57 -31.36
C LYS A 456 -6.15 20.67 -30.51
N LEU A 457 -6.51 21.87 -30.05
CA LEU A 457 -7.69 22.08 -29.21
C LEU A 457 -8.96 21.74 -30.00
N ILE A 458 -9.80 20.89 -29.42
CA ILE A 458 -11.05 20.37 -29.97
C ILE A 458 -12.24 20.93 -29.20
N LYS A 459 -12.16 20.93 -27.87
CA LYS A 459 -13.26 21.37 -27.00
C LYS A 459 -12.79 22.37 -25.96
N ALA A 460 -13.56 23.43 -25.77
CA ALA A 460 -13.36 24.42 -24.72
C ALA A 460 -14.66 24.66 -23.96
N TRP A 461 -14.71 24.27 -22.69
CA TRP A 461 -15.88 24.42 -21.83
C TRP A 461 -15.68 25.56 -20.84
N MET A 462 -16.29 26.71 -21.12
CA MET A 462 -16.07 27.98 -20.42
C MET A 462 -17.39 28.66 -19.99
N GLY A 463 -18.47 27.89 -19.90
CA GLY A 463 -19.79 28.38 -19.48
C GLY A 463 -19.88 28.73 -17.98
N TYR A 464 -21.05 29.19 -17.55
CA TYR A 464 -21.38 29.50 -16.15
C TYR A 464 -20.29 30.33 -15.46
N SER A 465 -19.77 31.33 -16.17
CA SER A 465 -18.69 32.19 -15.71
C SER A 465 -19.12 33.66 -15.77
N LYS A 466 -18.20 34.62 -15.57
CA LYS A 466 -18.47 36.07 -15.64
C LYS A 466 -17.86 36.71 -16.89
N ILE A 467 -17.72 35.94 -17.96
CA ILE A 467 -16.96 36.39 -19.12
C ILE A 467 -17.76 37.50 -19.78
N ASN A 468 -17.19 38.70 -19.81
CA ASN A 468 -17.74 39.86 -20.51
C ASN A 468 -16.87 40.31 -21.68
N ARG A 469 -15.64 39.79 -21.80
CA ARG A 469 -14.71 40.07 -22.92
C ARG A 469 -14.04 38.81 -23.44
N ILE A 470 -14.02 38.64 -24.77
CA ILE A 470 -13.38 37.52 -25.47
C ILE A 470 -12.48 38.07 -26.57
N ASP A 471 -11.15 37.99 -26.37
CA ASP A 471 -10.17 38.55 -27.30
C ASP A 471 -9.44 37.46 -28.11
N VAL A 472 -10.14 36.40 -28.54
CA VAL A 472 -9.51 35.21 -29.16
C VAL A 472 -9.65 35.19 -30.68
N ASN A 473 -8.58 34.84 -31.38
CA ASN A 473 -8.63 34.50 -32.81
C ASN A 473 -8.88 32.99 -32.99
N PHE A 474 -10.14 32.59 -33.15
CA PHE A 474 -10.54 31.19 -33.32
C PHE A 474 -10.09 30.55 -34.67
N LYS A 475 -9.73 31.32 -35.73
CA LYS A 475 -9.15 30.77 -37.00
C LYS A 475 -7.82 30.08 -36.73
N ALA A 476 -7.12 30.51 -35.69
CA ALA A 476 -5.87 29.89 -35.28
C ALA A 476 -6.06 28.51 -34.62
N LEU A 477 -7.30 28.07 -34.41
CA LEU A 477 -7.69 26.80 -33.78
C LEU A 477 -8.46 25.92 -34.77
N PRO A 478 -7.78 25.31 -35.76
CA PRO A 478 -8.43 24.64 -36.89
C PRO A 478 -9.21 23.37 -36.50
N ASN A 479 -8.99 22.82 -35.30
CA ASN A 479 -9.64 21.61 -34.82
C ASN A 479 -10.74 21.87 -33.79
N LEU A 480 -10.96 23.13 -33.39
CA LEU A 480 -11.94 23.47 -32.37
C LEU A 480 -13.34 23.25 -32.95
N ASN A 481 -14.09 22.30 -32.38
CA ASN A 481 -15.43 21.94 -32.82
C ASN A 481 -16.52 22.24 -31.77
N LEU A 482 -16.11 22.49 -30.52
CA LEU A 482 -17.02 22.82 -29.43
C LEU A 482 -16.43 23.93 -28.57
N LEU A 483 -17.19 25.01 -28.41
CA LEU A 483 -16.92 26.10 -27.49
C LEU A 483 -18.19 26.33 -26.65
N ASP A 484 -18.18 25.96 -25.38
CA ASP A 484 -19.30 26.25 -24.48
C ASP A 484 -19.06 27.55 -23.74
N LEU A 485 -19.90 28.55 -23.99
CA LEU A 485 -19.88 29.85 -23.31
C LEU A 485 -21.24 30.18 -22.68
N ARG A 486 -22.13 29.20 -22.51
CA ARG A 486 -23.48 29.43 -21.95
C ARG A 486 -23.39 30.10 -20.58
N GLN A 487 -24.38 30.93 -20.24
CA GLN A 487 -24.46 31.57 -18.92
C GLN A 487 -23.21 32.41 -18.56
N ASN A 488 -22.71 33.20 -19.51
CA ASN A 488 -21.72 34.25 -19.32
C ASN A 488 -22.33 35.63 -19.58
N GLU A 489 -21.79 36.69 -18.97
CA GLU A 489 -22.30 38.07 -19.11
C GLU A 489 -22.35 38.53 -20.57
N CYS A 490 -21.37 38.16 -21.39
CA CYS A 490 -21.34 38.49 -22.81
C CYS A 490 -22.37 37.75 -23.69
N ILE A 491 -23.09 36.77 -23.13
CA ILE A 491 -24.02 35.88 -23.86
C ILE A 491 -25.39 35.79 -23.14
N ASN A 492 -25.58 36.50 -22.02
CA ASN A 492 -26.80 36.39 -21.22
C ASN A 492 -27.71 37.62 -21.42
N GLU A 493 -28.79 37.42 -22.16
CA GLU A 493 -30.14 37.73 -21.68
C GLU A 493 -31.13 36.90 -22.52
N GLN A 494 -31.86 35.98 -21.87
CA GLN A 494 -33.02 35.22 -22.37
C GLN A 494 -32.84 34.22 -23.56
N GLY A 495 -31.67 34.07 -24.17
CA GLY A 495 -31.55 33.43 -25.50
C GLY A 495 -30.91 32.04 -25.67
N CYS A 496 -30.45 31.33 -24.64
CA CYS A 496 -29.99 29.92 -24.79
C CYS A 496 -30.01 29.14 -23.48
N SER A 497 -31.19 28.72 -23.03
CA SER A 497 -31.33 27.77 -21.93
C SER A 497 -31.12 26.30 -22.35
N THR A 498 -31.12 25.98 -23.65
CA THR A 498 -31.05 24.58 -24.16
C THR A 498 -30.17 24.37 -25.40
N CYS A 499 -29.41 25.36 -25.87
CA CYS A 499 -28.76 25.24 -27.17
C CYS A 499 -27.41 24.49 -27.11
N SER A 500 -27.31 23.37 -27.82
CA SER A 500 -26.06 22.96 -28.47
C SER A 500 -25.98 23.72 -29.80
N LEU A 501 -25.40 24.92 -29.79
CA LEU A 501 -25.25 25.71 -30.99
C LEU A 501 -24.06 25.19 -31.82
N SER A 502 -24.20 25.22 -33.15
CA SER A 502 -23.03 25.06 -34.01
C SER A 502 -22.09 26.25 -33.82
N ILE A 503 -20.82 26.09 -34.20
CA ILE A 503 -19.83 27.15 -34.13
C ILE A 503 -20.27 28.41 -34.92
N GLU A 504 -21.00 28.25 -36.03
CA GLU A 504 -21.52 29.34 -36.85
C GLU A 504 -22.62 30.14 -36.11
N ASP A 505 -23.53 29.46 -35.41
CA ASP A 505 -24.62 30.12 -34.65
C ASP A 505 -24.12 30.88 -33.41
N MET A 506 -22.99 30.46 -32.84
CA MET A 506 -22.35 31.16 -31.72
C MET A 506 -21.64 32.44 -32.17
N GLN A 507 -21.11 32.44 -33.39
CA GLN A 507 -20.39 33.59 -33.93
C GLN A 507 -21.32 34.81 -34.10
N ASP A 508 -22.50 34.61 -34.67
CA ASP A 508 -23.50 35.69 -34.85
C ASP A 508 -23.97 36.28 -33.50
N LYS A 509 -24.04 35.47 -32.44
CA LYS A 509 -24.38 35.93 -31.10
C LYS A 509 -23.25 36.71 -30.44
N ILE A 510 -22.00 36.23 -30.56
CA ILE A 510 -20.81 36.92 -30.05
C ILE A 510 -20.68 38.29 -30.71
N ASP A 511 -20.85 38.38 -32.04
CA ASP A 511 -20.70 39.63 -32.78
C ASP A 511 -21.81 40.66 -32.47
N LYS A 512 -22.99 40.23 -32.03
CA LYS A 512 -24.13 41.11 -31.69
C LYS A 512 -24.17 41.57 -30.22
N GLN A 513 -23.65 40.79 -29.29
CA GLN A 513 -23.79 41.03 -27.84
C GLN A 513 -22.47 41.38 -27.13
N CYS A 514 -21.32 41.08 -27.73
CA CYS A 514 -20.00 41.42 -27.18
C CYS A 514 -19.47 42.73 -27.81
N TYR A 515 -19.39 43.82 -27.04
CA TYR A 515 -18.82 45.08 -27.52
C TYR A 515 -17.28 45.12 -27.43
N VAL A 516 -16.62 45.72 -28.43
CA VAL A 516 -15.16 45.97 -28.51
C VAL A 516 -14.86 47.46 -28.37
N ASP A 517 -13.88 47.82 -27.53
CA ASP A 517 -13.41 49.19 -27.32
C ASP A 517 -12.70 49.77 -28.56
N LYS A 518 -13.06 50.99 -28.95
CA LYS A 518 -12.58 51.71 -30.15
C LYS A 518 -11.18 52.34 -30.01
N ASN A 519 -10.53 52.20 -28.85
CA ASN A 519 -9.23 52.84 -28.59
C ASN A 519 -8.00 51.97 -28.94
N TYR A 520 -8.19 50.73 -29.41
CA TYR A 520 -7.11 49.86 -29.85
C TYR A 520 -7.38 49.33 -31.26
N ASP A 521 -6.91 50.06 -32.25
CA ASP A 521 -6.82 49.58 -33.64
C ASP A 521 -5.98 48.29 -33.68
N THR A 522 -6.62 47.17 -34.07
CA THR A 522 -6.08 45.82 -34.40
C THR A 522 -6.55 44.62 -33.56
N ALA A 523 -7.84 44.50 -33.29
CA ALA A 523 -8.46 43.17 -33.15
C ALA A 523 -9.92 43.16 -33.61
N VAL A 524 -10.15 42.75 -34.86
CA VAL A 524 -11.46 42.25 -35.30
C VAL A 524 -11.23 40.95 -36.08
N HIS A 525 -11.81 39.84 -35.61
CA HIS A 525 -12.74 38.97 -36.36
C HIS A 525 -12.76 37.52 -35.85
N LEU A 526 -13.93 36.86 -35.95
CA LEU A 526 -14.01 35.63 -36.74
C LEU A 526 -15.33 35.13 -37.35
N ASP A 527 -15.64 35.53 -38.58
CA ASP A 527 -16.39 34.72 -39.57
C ASP A 527 -15.72 33.35 -39.86
N ILE A 528 -16.51 32.26 -39.83
CA ILE A 528 -16.13 30.85 -40.02
C ILE A 528 -16.82 30.40 -41.31
N ARG A 529 -16.06 30.42 -42.42
CA ARG A 529 -16.58 30.55 -43.80
C ARG A 529 -17.54 29.44 -44.25
N GLN A 530 -18.57 29.89 -44.96
CA GLN A 530 -19.21 29.16 -46.06
C GLN A 530 -18.21 28.53 -47.05
N SER A 531 -18.66 27.39 -47.57
CA SER A 531 -18.21 26.63 -48.75
C SER A 531 -17.12 25.58 -48.53
N THR A 532 -17.56 24.34 -48.31
CA THR A 532 -17.19 23.26 -49.24
C THR A 532 -18.46 22.51 -49.63
N HIS A 533 -18.80 22.59 -50.93
CA HIS A 533 -19.51 21.54 -51.65
C HIS A 533 -18.61 20.32 -51.78
#